data_AF-A0A2E4HHW1-F1
#
_entry.id   AF-A0A2E4HHW1-F1
#
_cell.length_a   1.000
_cell.length_b   1.000
_cell.length_c   1.000
_cell.angle_alpha   90.00
_cell.angle_beta   90.00
_cell.angle_gamma   90.00
#
_symmetry.space_group_name_H-M   'P 1'
#
loop_
_entity.id
_entity.type
_entity.pdbx_description
1 polymer ?
#
loop_
_entity_poly.entity_id
_entity_poly.type
_entity_poly.pdbx_seq_one_letter_code
_entity_poly.pdbx_strand_id
1 'polypeptide(L)'
;MSDIEKLWEEDSTPDINTNLKNDALKEVSFWAKEQLRVQEEVTQQEEVLADLKKEFKDISEQKLPDAMRECNLAEIKLSDGSKISVQQFYSARIGKEREEEAFSWLKDNGHEDIIKNVVSLQFGRGEDDSADGLLKNLTSQGYAPSNKRWVEPMTLKAFVKEQAENGTDLPFETFNVFIGQKTKITKG
;
A
#
# COMPACT_ATOMS: atom_id res chain seq x y z
N MET A 1 36.80 16.37 21.40
CA MET A 1 35.48 15.69 21.28
C MET A 1 34.40 16.35 22.14
N SER A 2 34.57 17.59 22.62
CA SER A 2 33.54 18.30 23.41
C SER A 2 32.83 19.40 22.61
N ASP A 3 33.36 19.79 21.45
CA ASP A 3 32.87 20.96 20.70
C ASP A 3 31.85 20.58 19.61
N ILE A 4 31.79 19.31 19.21
CA ILE A 4 30.83 18.82 18.21
C ILE A 4 29.47 18.57 18.88
N GLU A 5 29.44 18.03 20.11
CA GLU A 5 28.18 17.84 20.86
C GLU A 5 27.51 19.18 21.20
N LYS A 6 28.29 20.23 21.48
CA LYS A 6 27.77 21.59 21.68
C LYS A 6 27.12 22.19 20.43
N LEU A 7 27.63 21.85 19.24
CA LEU A 7 27.09 22.35 17.98
C LEU A 7 25.72 21.75 17.64
N TRP A 8 25.40 20.54 18.13
CA TRP A 8 24.11 19.89 17.93
C TRP A 8 23.03 20.36 18.92
N GLU A 9 23.43 20.86 20.10
CA GLU A 9 22.51 21.43 21.08
C GLU A 9 22.01 22.83 20.70
N GLU A 10 22.81 23.64 20.00
CA GLU A 10 22.41 25.01 19.63
C GLU A 10 21.40 25.06 18.47
N ASP A 11 21.54 24.21 17.45
CA ASP A 11 20.63 24.16 16.27
C ASP A 11 19.25 23.57 16.59
N SER A 12 19.07 23.00 17.79
CA SER A 12 17.82 22.39 18.24
C SER A 12 16.88 23.36 18.97
N THR A 13 17.24 24.64 19.08
CA THR A 13 16.42 25.63 19.80
C THR A 13 15.53 26.41 18.84
N PRO A 14 14.20 26.21 18.88
CA PRO A 14 13.30 27.01 18.06
C PRO A 14 13.23 28.44 18.60
N ASP A 15 13.47 29.44 17.74
CA ASP A 15 13.27 30.85 18.06
C ASP A 15 11.77 31.16 18.11
N ILE A 16 11.21 31.32 19.32
CA ILE A 16 9.77 31.54 19.53
C ILE A 16 9.51 32.57 20.63
N ASN A 17 8.66 33.54 20.30
CA ASN A 17 8.05 34.58 21.14
C ASN A 17 7.87 34.20 22.63
N THR A 18 8.49 34.99 23.52
CA THR A 18 8.75 34.76 24.96
C THR A 18 7.55 34.82 25.91
N ASN A 19 6.34 34.44 25.46
CA ASN A 19 5.12 34.47 26.30
C ASN A 19 4.41 33.11 26.45
N LEU A 20 5.08 32.01 26.11
CA LEU A 20 4.59 30.65 26.33
C LEU A 20 5.13 30.11 27.67
N LYS A 21 4.24 29.65 28.56
CA LYS A 21 4.63 29.03 29.85
C LYS A 21 5.62 27.88 29.59
N ASN A 22 6.77 27.95 30.26
CA ASN A 22 7.93 27.05 30.12
C ASN A 22 7.56 25.55 30.09
N ASP A 23 6.52 25.12 30.83
CA ASP A 23 6.12 23.71 30.87
C ASP A 23 5.42 23.21 29.60
N ALA A 24 4.66 24.06 28.89
CA ALA A 24 4.03 23.67 27.62
C ALA A 24 5.09 23.46 26.51
N LEU A 25 6.16 24.25 26.52
CA LEU A 25 7.27 24.09 25.57
C LEU A 25 8.07 22.81 25.82
N LYS A 26 8.23 22.40 27.09
CA LYS A 26 8.86 21.11 27.44
C LYS A 26 8.05 19.93 26.92
N GLU A 27 6.73 19.97 27.04
CA GLU A 27 5.84 18.91 26.56
C GLU A 27 5.90 18.78 25.03
N VAL A 28 5.86 19.90 24.30
CA VAL A 28 6.02 19.89 22.84
C VAL A 28 7.38 19.33 22.42
N SER A 29 8.46 19.76 23.08
CA SER A 29 9.81 19.25 22.82
C SER A 29 9.91 17.75 23.09
N PHE A 30 9.30 17.27 24.17
CA PHE A 30 9.24 15.85 24.51
C PHE A 30 8.53 15.04 23.42
N TRP A 31 7.32 15.43 23.02
CA TRP A 31 6.57 14.70 22.00
C TRP A 31 7.20 14.77 20.61
N ALA A 32 7.86 15.87 20.26
CA ALA A 32 8.60 15.98 19.00
C ALA A 32 9.79 15.00 18.96
N LYS A 33 10.55 14.90 20.05
CA LYS A 33 11.65 13.92 20.19
C LYS A 33 11.13 12.49 20.16
N GLU A 34 10.04 12.22 20.86
CA GLU A 34 9.44 10.88 20.89
C GLU A 34 8.88 10.48 19.52
N GLN A 35 8.24 11.40 18.80
CA GLN A 35 7.79 11.15 17.42
C GLN A 35 8.96 10.81 16.50
N LEU A 36 10.07 11.54 16.58
CA LEU A 36 11.28 11.24 15.79
C LEU A 36 11.86 9.87 16.12
N ARG A 37 11.98 9.57 17.42
CA ARG A 37 12.49 8.28 17.91
C ARG A 37 11.66 7.12 17.37
N VAL A 38 10.33 7.19 17.51
CA VAL A 38 9.41 6.13 17.03
C VAL A 38 9.42 6.05 15.50
N GLN A 39 9.50 7.17 14.78
CA GLN A 39 9.55 7.17 13.32
C GLN A 39 10.81 6.48 12.78
N GLU A 40 11.96 6.70 13.42
CA GLU A 40 13.20 6.01 13.09
C GLU A 40 13.11 4.51 13.40
N GLU A 41 12.57 4.14 14.56
CA GLU A 41 12.35 2.75 14.95
C GLU A 41 11.44 2.01 13.97
N VAL A 42 10.32 2.63 13.54
CA VAL A 42 9.42 2.06 12.53
C VAL A 42 10.18 1.80 11.22
N THR A 43 10.97 2.76 10.76
CA THR A 43 11.73 2.63 9.50
C THR A 43 12.73 1.47 9.59
N GLN A 44 13.47 1.37 10.69
CA GLN A 44 14.42 0.28 10.92
C GLN A 44 13.71 -1.09 11.00
N GLN A 45 12.56 -1.16 11.67
CA GLN A 45 11.79 -2.40 11.77
C GLN A 45 11.19 -2.82 10.42
N GLU A 46 10.79 -1.88 9.57
CA GLU A 46 10.33 -2.18 8.21
C GLU A 46 11.44 -2.81 7.35
N GLU A 47 12.68 -2.33 7.47
CA GLU A 47 13.85 -2.92 6.80
C GLU A 47 14.13 -4.33 7.32
N VAL A 48 14.19 -4.51 8.65
CA VAL A 48 14.37 -5.83 9.28
C VAL A 48 13.28 -6.80 8.88
N LEU A 49 12.02 -6.36 8.86
CA LEU A 49 10.88 -7.18 8.44
C LEU A 49 11.00 -7.59 6.97
N ALA A 50 11.49 -6.71 6.09
CA ALA A 50 11.69 -7.03 4.69
C ALA A 50 12.73 -8.15 4.50
N ASP A 51 13.82 -8.12 5.27
CA ASP A 51 14.86 -9.14 5.20
C ASP A 51 14.44 -10.46 5.84
N LEU A 52 13.76 -10.42 7.00
CA LEU A 52 13.17 -11.61 7.62
C LEU A 52 12.16 -12.30 6.70
N LYS A 53 11.36 -11.54 5.93
CA LYS A 53 10.44 -12.11 4.94
C LYS A 53 11.18 -12.84 3.82
N LYS A 54 12.32 -12.32 3.35
CA LYS A 54 13.16 -13.00 2.34
C LYS A 54 13.77 -14.26 2.91
N GLU A 55 14.34 -14.18 4.11
CA GLU A 55 14.96 -15.34 4.79
C GLU A 55 13.93 -16.43 5.06
N PHE A 56 12.76 -16.07 5.58
CA PHE A 56 11.66 -17.01 5.80
C PHE A 56 11.23 -17.71 4.50
N LYS A 57 11.14 -16.95 3.40
CA LYS A 57 10.81 -17.50 2.08
C LYS A 57 11.86 -18.51 1.60
N ASP A 58 13.15 -18.15 1.69
CA ASP A 58 14.27 -19.02 1.34
C ASP A 58 14.28 -20.32 2.18
N ILE A 59 14.03 -20.22 3.48
CA ILE A 59 13.93 -21.39 4.36
C ILE A 59 12.74 -22.27 3.97
N SER A 60 11.55 -21.69 3.85
CA SER A 60 10.30 -22.43 3.67
C SER A 60 10.14 -23.03 2.26
N GLU A 61 10.65 -22.36 1.23
CA GLU A 61 10.49 -22.79 -0.16
C GLU A 61 11.68 -23.59 -0.70
N GLN A 62 12.88 -23.47 -0.09
CA GLN A 62 14.10 -24.12 -0.56
C GLN A 62 14.78 -24.96 0.53
N LYS A 63 15.38 -24.32 1.54
CA LYS A 63 16.30 -25.00 2.47
C LYS A 63 15.66 -26.14 3.25
N LEU A 64 14.48 -25.91 3.85
CA LEU A 64 13.81 -26.93 4.66
C LEU A 64 13.25 -28.07 3.79
N PRO A 65 12.55 -27.81 2.67
CA PRO A 65 12.17 -28.86 1.72
C PRO A 65 13.36 -29.70 1.23
N ASP A 66 14.50 -29.07 0.94
CA ASP A 66 15.71 -29.75 0.47
C ASP A 66 16.31 -30.66 1.55
N ALA A 67 16.46 -30.15 2.78
CA ALA A 67 16.94 -30.93 3.91
C ALA A 67 16.02 -32.12 4.25
N MET A 68 14.70 -31.92 4.20
CA MET A 68 13.74 -33.00 4.37
C MET A 68 13.87 -34.06 3.26
N ARG A 69 14.10 -33.65 2.02
CA ARG A 69 14.30 -34.55 0.88
C ARG A 69 15.59 -35.37 1.02
N GLU A 70 16.69 -34.77 1.46
CA GLU A 70 17.96 -35.47 1.72
C GLU A 70 17.82 -36.58 2.77
N CYS A 71 16.95 -36.36 3.76
CA CYS A 71 16.63 -37.34 4.79
C CYS A 71 15.50 -38.31 4.40
N ASN A 72 14.97 -38.20 3.17
CA ASN A 72 13.82 -38.98 2.68
C ASN A 72 12.58 -38.85 3.59
N LEU A 73 12.37 -37.66 4.15
CA LEU A 73 11.27 -37.31 5.04
C LEU A 73 10.22 -36.49 4.27
N ALA A 74 9.00 -37.01 4.17
CA ALA A 74 7.87 -36.23 3.64
C ALA A 74 7.18 -35.38 4.72
N GLU A 75 7.29 -35.81 5.98
CA GLU A 75 6.61 -35.22 7.13
C GLU A 75 7.41 -35.44 8.42
N ILE A 76 7.41 -34.45 9.31
CA ILE A 76 8.01 -34.51 10.66
C ILE A 76 7.02 -33.93 11.67
N LYS A 77 6.93 -34.54 12.85
CA LYS A 77 6.23 -33.99 14.01
C LYS A 77 7.25 -33.57 15.06
N LEU A 78 7.11 -32.36 15.57
CA LEU A 78 7.98 -31.79 16.59
C LEU A 78 7.43 -32.09 17.99
N SER A 79 8.29 -31.95 19.00
CA SER A 79 7.96 -32.19 20.41
C SER A 79 6.92 -31.23 20.97
N ASP A 80 6.79 -30.04 20.38
CA ASP A 80 5.78 -29.02 20.69
C ASP A 80 4.40 -29.35 20.08
N GLY A 81 4.29 -30.42 19.30
CA GLY A 81 3.08 -30.83 18.59
C GLY A 81 2.97 -30.27 17.16
N SER A 82 3.90 -29.42 16.73
CA SER A 82 3.93 -28.87 15.36
C SER A 82 4.19 -29.96 14.33
N LYS A 83 3.61 -29.82 13.13
CA LYS A 83 3.77 -30.76 12.02
C LYS A 83 4.32 -30.02 10.81
N ILE A 84 5.41 -30.52 10.24
CA ILE A 84 6.07 -30.01 9.04
C ILE A 84 5.83 -31.03 7.92
N SER A 85 5.37 -30.58 6.76
CA SER A 85 5.19 -31.42 5.58
C SER A 85 5.64 -30.68 4.33
N VAL A 86 6.35 -31.35 3.43
CA VAL A 86 6.73 -30.78 2.14
C VAL A 86 5.53 -30.85 1.19
N GLN A 87 5.10 -29.70 0.68
CA GLN A 87 4.03 -29.58 -0.31
C GLN A 87 4.56 -28.91 -1.58
N GLN A 88 4.06 -29.34 -2.74
CA GLN A 88 4.34 -28.66 -3.99
C GLN A 88 3.54 -27.37 -4.08
N PHE A 89 4.16 -26.30 -4.54
CA PHE A 89 3.49 -25.06 -4.90
C PHE A 89 3.87 -24.66 -6.32
N TYR A 90 2.96 -23.97 -7.01
CA TYR A 90 3.16 -23.50 -8.38
C TYR A 90 3.02 -21.97 -8.41
N SER A 91 3.94 -21.30 -9.09
CA SER A 91 3.89 -19.86 -9.35
C SER A 91 4.31 -19.62 -10.78
N ALA A 92 3.56 -18.78 -11.50
CA ALA A 92 3.83 -18.46 -12.89
C ALA A 92 3.61 -16.96 -13.12
N ARG A 93 4.44 -16.38 -13.99
CA ARG A 93 4.31 -15.00 -14.45
C ARG A 93 4.67 -14.95 -15.93
N ILE A 94 3.84 -14.28 -16.73
CA ILE A 94 4.17 -13.92 -18.10
C ILE A 94 4.98 -12.62 -18.05
N GLY A 95 6.21 -12.66 -18.54
CA GLY A 95 7.04 -11.46 -18.71
C GLY A 95 6.52 -10.61 -19.86
N LYS A 96 6.64 -9.28 -19.75
CA LYS A 96 6.13 -8.35 -20.78
C LYS A 96 6.79 -8.61 -22.15
N GLU A 97 8.05 -9.03 -22.14
CA GLU A 97 8.85 -9.32 -23.33
C GLU A 97 8.40 -10.56 -24.11
N ARG A 98 7.65 -11.47 -23.48
CA ARG A 98 7.15 -12.73 -24.08
C ARG A 98 5.63 -12.85 -24.01
N GLU A 99 4.93 -11.73 -23.82
CA GLU A 99 3.48 -11.73 -23.66
C GLU A 99 2.76 -12.27 -24.90
N GLU A 100 3.17 -11.81 -26.09
CA GLU A 100 2.59 -12.26 -27.36
C GLU A 100 2.83 -13.75 -27.63
N GLU A 101 4.05 -14.23 -27.36
CA GLU A 101 4.41 -15.64 -27.48
C GLU A 101 3.58 -16.51 -26.52
N ALA A 102 3.47 -16.10 -25.26
CA ALA A 102 2.69 -16.81 -24.25
C ALA A 102 1.20 -16.84 -24.58
N PHE A 103 0.62 -15.72 -25.04
CA PHE A 103 -0.78 -15.66 -25.44
C PHE A 103 -1.05 -16.49 -26.70
N SER A 104 -0.11 -16.51 -27.64
CA SER A 104 -0.22 -17.35 -28.84
C SER A 104 -0.19 -18.83 -28.46
N TRP A 105 0.77 -19.23 -27.60
CA TRP A 105 0.84 -20.60 -27.10
C TRP A 105 -0.45 -21.02 -26.37
N LEU A 106 -1.00 -20.15 -25.52
CA LEU A 106 -2.26 -20.43 -24.82
C LEU A 106 -3.42 -20.64 -25.80
N LYS A 107 -3.51 -19.82 -26.86
CA LYS A 107 -4.55 -19.99 -27.89
C LYS A 107 -4.38 -21.26 -28.70
N ASP A 108 -3.17 -21.50 -29.20
CA ASP A 108 -2.85 -22.66 -30.05
C ASP A 108 -3.07 -23.99 -29.31
N ASN A 109 -2.98 -23.98 -27.98
CA ASN A 109 -3.21 -25.14 -27.11
C ASN A 109 -4.62 -25.18 -26.47
N GLY A 110 -5.56 -24.31 -26.90
CA GLY A 110 -6.95 -24.37 -26.45
C GLY A 110 -7.20 -23.86 -25.03
N HIS A 111 -6.30 -23.03 -24.50
CA HIS A 111 -6.38 -22.38 -23.18
C HIS A 111 -6.67 -20.87 -23.30
N GLU A 112 -7.31 -20.44 -24.37
CA GLU A 112 -7.62 -19.02 -24.59
C GLU A 112 -8.63 -18.45 -23.57
N ASP A 113 -9.44 -19.30 -22.94
CA ASP A 113 -10.47 -18.92 -21.98
C ASP A 113 -9.92 -18.27 -20.71
N ILE A 114 -8.66 -18.57 -20.37
CA ILE A 114 -7.96 -17.93 -19.23
C ILE A 114 -7.47 -16.53 -19.58
N ILE A 115 -7.33 -16.20 -20.87
CA ILE A 115 -6.93 -14.86 -21.32
C ILE A 115 -8.14 -13.93 -21.17
N LYS A 116 -8.09 -13.03 -20.19
CA LYS A 116 -9.13 -12.01 -20.01
C LYS A 116 -8.77 -10.76 -20.81
N ASN A 117 -9.52 -10.52 -21.88
CA ASN A 117 -9.43 -9.29 -22.64
C ASN A 117 -10.49 -8.29 -22.14
N VAL A 118 -10.05 -7.19 -21.54
CA VAL A 118 -10.93 -6.14 -21.01
C VAL A 118 -10.74 -4.87 -21.83
N VAL A 119 -11.81 -4.44 -22.50
CA VAL A 119 -11.87 -3.13 -23.14
C VAL A 119 -12.58 -2.17 -22.20
N SER A 120 -11.93 -1.05 -21.88
CA SER A 120 -12.48 -0.03 -20.98
C SER A 120 -12.54 1.33 -21.69
N LEU A 121 -13.60 2.08 -21.39
CA LEU A 121 -13.83 3.43 -21.88
C LEU A 121 -14.04 4.35 -20.68
N GLN A 122 -13.50 5.55 -20.75
CA GLN A 122 -13.67 6.57 -19.71
C GLN A 122 -14.52 7.69 -20.28
N PHE A 123 -15.59 8.02 -19.55
CA PHE A 123 -16.48 9.13 -19.85
C PHE A 123 -16.19 10.27 -18.87
N GLY A 124 -15.99 11.46 -19.42
CA GLY A 124 -15.71 12.67 -18.68
C GLY A 124 -16.96 13.36 -18.15
N ARG A 125 -16.75 14.58 -17.64
CA ARG A 125 -17.83 15.42 -17.13
C ARG A 125 -18.84 15.73 -18.23
N GLY A 126 -20.12 15.46 -17.95
CA GLY A 126 -21.22 15.75 -18.87
C GLY A 126 -21.47 14.68 -19.93
N GLU A 127 -20.72 13.57 -19.89
CA GLU A 127 -20.88 12.46 -20.85
C GLU A 127 -21.69 11.28 -20.29
N ASP A 128 -22.44 11.49 -19.20
CA ASP A 128 -23.27 10.45 -18.57
C ASP A 128 -24.31 9.89 -19.57
N ASP A 129 -24.97 10.75 -20.35
CA ASP A 129 -25.95 10.32 -21.37
C ASP A 129 -25.29 9.49 -22.48
N SER A 130 -24.05 9.85 -22.87
CA SER A 130 -23.26 9.09 -23.84
C SER A 130 -22.88 7.71 -23.30
N ALA A 131 -22.48 7.63 -22.03
CA ALA A 131 -22.16 6.39 -21.35
C ALA A 131 -23.39 5.45 -21.28
N ASP A 132 -24.53 5.99 -20.86
CA ASP A 132 -25.79 5.24 -20.77
C ASP A 132 -26.30 4.80 -22.15
N GLY A 133 -26.15 5.66 -23.17
CA GLY A 133 -26.45 5.34 -24.55
C GLY A 133 -25.61 4.17 -25.06
N LEU A 134 -24.29 4.19 -24.81
CA LEU A 134 -23.40 3.12 -25.21
C LEU A 134 -23.70 1.80 -24.49
N LEU A 135 -23.97 1.85 -23.18
CA LEU A 135 -24.33 0.66 -22.40
C LEU A 135 -25.61 -0.01 -22.94
N LYS A 136 -26.64 0.80 -23.23
CA LYS A 136 -27.89 0.29 -23.84
C LYS A 136 -27.64 -0.29 -25.22
N ASN A 137 -26.81 0.37 -26.04
CA ASN A 137 -26.46 -0.11 -27.35
C ASN A 137 -25.72 -1.46 -27.29
N LEU A 138 -24.70 -1.60 -26.45
CA LEU A 138 -23.97 -2.85 -26.26
C LEU A 138 -24.88 -3.96 -25.72
N THR A 139 -25.77 -3.64 -24.76
CA THR A 139 -26.75 -4.59 -24.24
C THR A 139 -27.72 -5.05 -25.33
N SER A 140 -28.17 -4.14 -26.20
CA SER A 140 -29.06 -4.47 -27.34
C SER A 140 -28.38 -5.37 -28.39
N GLN A 141 -27.05 -5.35 -28.45
CA GLN A 141 -26.25 -6.24 -29.29
C GLN A 141 -25.94 -7.58 -28.61
N GLY A 142 -26.43 -7.81 -27.38
CA GLY A 142 -26.23 -9.06 -26.64
C GLY A 142 -24.96 -9.11 -25.79
N TYR A 143 -24.20 -8.00 -25.68
CA TYR A 143 -23.09 -7.91 -24.74
C TYR A 143 -23.58 -7.66 -23.31
N ALA A 144 -22.76 -8.04 -22.33
CA ALA A 144 -22.98 -7.73 -20.91
C ALA A 144 -21.91 -6.75 -20.40
N PRO A 145 -21.97 -5.46 -20.78
CA PRO A 145 -20.97 -4.48 -20.36
C PRO A 145 -21.04 -4.23 -18.86
N SER A 146 -19.89 -4.04 -18.22
CA SER A 146 -19.80 -3.58 -16.84
C SER A 146 -19.67 -2.07 -16.78
N ASN A 147 -20.43 -1.42 -15.88
CA ASN A 147 -20.30 0.00 -15.58
C ASN A 147 -19.87 0.17 -14.13
N LYS A 148 -18.70 0.79 -13.93
CA LYS A 148 -18.20 1.16 -12.61
C LYS A 148 -18.15 2.68 -12.53
N ARG A 149 -18.93 3.27 -11.62
CA ARG A 149 -18.86 4.70 -11.27
C ARG A 149 -18.25 4.84 -9.89
N TRP A 150 -17.22 5.66 -9.77
CA TRP A 150 -16.60 5.95 -8.49
C TRP A 150 -16.00 7.35 -8.51
N VAL A 151 -15.80 7.92 -7.32
CA VAL A 151 -14.97 9.11 -7.14
C VAL A 151 -13.61 8.63 -6.69
N GLU A 152 -12.56 9.08 -7.36
CA GLU A 152 -11.19 8.78 -6.93
C GLU A 152 -10.97 9.30 -5.50
N PRO A 153 -10.48 8.47 -4.55
CA PRO A 153 -10.36 8.85 -3.14
C PRO A 153 -9.54 10.12 -2.92
N MET A 154 -8.48 10.32 -3.71
CA MET A 154 -7.63 11.51 -3.62
C MET A 154 -8.34 12.78 -4.14
N THR A 155 -9.16 12.64 -5.18
CA THR A 155 -9.99 13.73 -5.71
C THR A 155 -11.07 14.11 -4.71
N LEU A 156 -11.75 13.13 -4.11
CA LEU A 156 -12.75 13.38 -3.06
C LEU A 156 -12.11 14.08 -1.86
N LYS A 157 -10.92 13.62 -1.42
CA LYS A 157 -10.18 14.24 -0.33
C LYS A 157 -9.82 15.69 -0.64
N ALA A 158 -9.35 15.98 -1.86
CA ALA A 158 -9.00 17.34 -2.28
C ALA A 158 -10.24 18.25 -2.27
N PHE A 159 -11.36 17.76 -2.82
CA PHE A 159 -12.64 18.47 -2.80
C PHE A 159 -13.12 18.76 -1.36
N VAL A 160 -13.16 17.74 -0.49
CA VAL A 160 -13.56 17.89 0.92
C VAL A 160 -12.69 18.92 1.65
N LYS A 161 -11.37 18.89 1.41
CA LYS A 161 -10.43 19.86 1.97
C LYS A 161 -10.78 21.29 1.52
N GLU A 162 -10.94 21.51 0.22
CA GLU A 162 -11.29 22.82 -0.34
C GLU A 162 -12.62 23.35 0.22
N GLN A 163 -13.66 22.50 0.24
CA GLN A 163 -14.97 22.87 0.76
C GLN A 163 -14.93 23.21 2.26
N ALA A 164 -14.16 22.46 3.05
CA ALA A 164 -13.98 22.71 4.48
C ALA A 164 -13.18 23.99 4.75
N GLU A 165 -12.11 24.26 3.98
CA GLU A 165 -11.28 25.46 4.12
C GLU A 165 -12.02 26.74 3.69
N ASN A 166 -12.91 26.64 2.69
CA ASN A 166 -13.73 27.75 2.20
C ASN A 166 -14.98 28.03 3.05
N GLY A 167 -15.22 27.27 4.14
CA GLY A 167 -16.35 27.48 5.04
C GLY A 167 -17.72 27.17 4.42
N THR A 168 -17.76 26.26 3.44
CA THR A 168 -19.02 25.84 2.77
C THR A 168 -19.78 24.81 3.60
N ASP A 169 -21.09 24.70 3.38
CA ASP A 169 -21.97 23.71 4.03
C ASP A 169 -21.80 22.31 3.41
N LEU A 170 -20.64 21.69 3.64
CA LEU A 170 -20.34 20.33 3.20
C LEU A 170 -21.07 19.33 4.12
N PRO A 171 -21.85 18.36 3.61
CA PRO A 171 -22.52 17.37 4.46
C PRO A 171 -21.54 16.30 4.97
N PHE A 172 -20.93 16.55 6.13
CA PHE A 172 -19.89 15.70 6.74
C PHE A 172 -20.28 14.23 6.87
N GLU A 173 -21.49 13.94 7.36
CA GLU A 173 -21.98 12.56 7.52
C GLU A 173 -22.13 11.83 6.18
N THR A 174 -22.60 12.51 5.13
CA THR A 174 -22.79 11.89 3.80
C THR A 174 -21.44 11.47 3.19
N PHE A 175 -20.41 12.28 3.39
CA PHE A 175 -19.07 12.01 2.88
C PHE A 175 -18.17 11.30 3.90
N ASN A 176 -18.68 10.95 5.08
CA ASN A 176 -17.93 10.39 6.21
C ASN A 176 -16.63 11.19 6.48
N VAL A 177 -16.74 12.52 6.52
CA VAL A 177 -15.58 13.40 6.63
C VAL A 177 -15.04 13.39 8.05
N PHE A 178 -13.77 13.03 8.18
CA PHE A 178 -13.01 13.17 9.43
C PHE A 178 -11.93 14.24 9.26
N ILE A 179 -11.98 15.29 10.08
CA ILE A 179 -10.94 16.32 10.15
C ILE A 179 -10.12 16.11 11.42
N GLY A 180 -8.83 15.84 11.25
CA GLY A 180 -7.87 15.72 12.33
C GLY A 180 -6.60 16.50 12.03
N GLN A 181 -5.82 16.77 13.08
CA GLN A 181 -4.49 17.36 12.95
C GLN A 181 -3.43 16.27 13.01
N LYS A 182 -2.36 16.41 12.23
CA LYS A 182 -1.21 15.52 12.24
C LYS A 182 0.07 16.35 12.17
N THR A 183 1.03 16.03 13.03
CA THR A 183 2.37 16.60 12.98
C THR A 183 3.19 15.98 11.84
N LYS A 184 3.91 16.81 11.10
CA LYS A 184 4.85 16.39 10.07
C LYS A 184 6.22 16.96 10.42
N ILE A 185 7.20 16.09 10.63
CA ILE A 185 8.59 16.49 10.86
C ILE A 185 9.38 16.18 9.57
N THR A 186 10.00 17.21 8.99
CA THR A 186 10.86 17.09 7.80
C THR A 186 12.25 17.59 8.15
N LYS A 187 13.30 16.86 7.74
CA LYS A 187 14.68 17.36 7.80
C LYS A 187 14.85 18.46 6.75
N GLY A 188 15.35 19.62 7.17
CA GLY A 188 15.72 20.72 6.27
C GLY A 188 17.07 20.49 5.61
#